data_AF-A0A623KSD0-F1
#
_entry.id   AF-A0A623KSD0-F1
#
_cell.length_a   1.000
_cell.length_b   1.000
_cell.length_c   1.000
_cell.angle_alpha   90.00
_cell.angle_beta   90.00
_cell.angle_gamma   90.00
#
_symmetry.space_group_name_H-M   'P 1'
#
loop_
_entity.id
_entity.type
_entity.pdbx_description
1 polymer ?
#
loop_
_entity_poly.entity_id
_entity_poly.type
_entity_poly.pdbx_seq_one_letter_code
_entity_poly.pdbx_strand_id
1 'polypeptide(L)' 'MPLVNGRILLNCIQEKHVLAGAFNTTNLETTISILNAIERSGLPNFIQIAPTNAQ' A
#
# COMPACT_ATOMS: atom_id res chain seq x y z
N MET A 1 5.63 10.03 1.36
CA MET A 1 5.16 9.25 2.53
C MET A 1 6.25 8.27 2.95
N PRO A 2 6.55 8.09 4.26
CA PRO A 2 7.59 7.15 4.70
C PRO A 2 7.14 5.68 4.57
N LEU A 3 8.10 4.77 4.43
CA LEU A 3 7.82 3.34 4.61
C LEU A 3 7.51 3.08 6.09
N VAL A 4 6.47 2.29 6.33
CA VAL A 4 6.01 1.94 7.68
C VAL A 4 5.93 0.43 7.82
N ASN A 5 6.13 -0.06 9.04
CA ASN A 5 5.94 -1.47 9.34
C ASN A 5 4.46 -1.87 9.11
N GLY A 6 4.22 -2.95 8.38
CA GLY A 6 2.86 -3.42 8.07
C GLY A 6 2.00 -3.72 9.30
N ARG A 7 2.61 -4.08 10.44
CA ARG A 7 1.90 -4.27 11.72
C ARG A 7 1.28 -2.97 12.23
N ILE A 8 2.02 -1.86 12.13
CA ILE A 8 1.54 -0.54 12.54
C ILE A 8 0.36 -0.13 11.65
N LEU A 9 0.47 -0.39 10.35
CA LEU A 9 -0.60 -0.09 9.40
C LEU A 9 -1.86 -0.91 9.70
N LEU A 10 -1.72 -2.21 9.99
CA LEU A 10 -2.84 -3.09 10.37
C LEU A 10 -3.57 -2.61 11.63
N ASN A 11 -2.84 -2.19 12.66
CA ASN A 11 -3.45 -1.63 13.87
C ASN A 11 -4.27 -0.38 13.54
N CYS A 12 -3.72 0.53 12.73
CA CYS A 12 -4.42 1.75 12.28
C CYS A 12 -5.70 1.43 11.49
N ILE A 13 -5.66 0.41 10.62
CA ILE A 13 -6.83 -0.04 9.84
C ILE A 13 -7.93 -0.57 10.78
N GLN A 14 -7.55 -1.39 11.76
CA GLN A 14 -8.48 -1.94 12.76
C GLN A 14 -9.09 -0.84 13.63
N GLU A 15 -8.28 0.06 14.18
CA GLU A 15 -8.73 1.18 15.02
C GLU A 15 -9.68 2.14 14.29
N LYS A 16 -9.44 2.39 12.99
CA LYS A 16 -10.28 3.28 12.18
C LYS A 16 -11.50 2.60 11.59
N HIS A 17 -11.68 1.29 11.77
CA HIS A 17 -12.75 0.50 11.16
C HIS A 17 -12.87 0.70 9.65
N VAL A 18 -11.74 0.76 8.95
CA VAL A 18 -11.68 0.92 7.49
C VAL A 18 -11.21 -0.37 6.81
N LEU A 19 -11.41 -0.48 5.50
CA LEU A 19 -10.83 -1.53 4.68
C LEU A 19 -9.63 -0.97 3.90
N ALA A 20 -8.48 -1.62 4.01
CA ALA A 20 -7.30 -1.30 3.22
C ALA A 20 -7.19 -2.18 1.98
N GLY A 21 -6.78 -1.59 0.87
CA GLY A 21 -6.36 -2.32 -0.32
C GLY A 21 -4.91 -2.78 -0.21
N ALA A 22 -4.61 -3.91 -0.85
CA ALA A 22 -3.25 -4.39 -1.05
C ALA A 22 -2.98 -4.54 -2.55
N PHE A 23 -2.30 -3.55 -3.12
CA PHE A 23 -2.13 -3.44 -4.57
C PHE A 23 -0.78 -3.99 -4.99
N ASN A 24 -0.78 -4.93 -5.93
CA ASN A 24 0.45 -5.45 -6.50
C ASN A 24 1.10 -4.42 -7.43
N THR A 25 2.43 -4.36 -7.42
CA THR A 25 3.20 -3.61 -8.40
C THR A 25 4.20 -4.50 -9.14
N THR A 26 4.40 -4.21 -10.42
CA THR A 26 5.29 -4.96 -11.34
C THR A 26 6.38 -4.07 -11.95
N ASN A 27 6.23 -2.74 -11.88
CA ASN A 27 7.17 -1.78 -12.48
C ASN A 27 7.03 -0.38 -11.82
N LEU A 28 7.84 0.57 -12.28
CA LEU A 28 7.89 1.93 -11.74
C LEU A 28 6.57 2.68 -11.96
N GLU A 29 6.01 2.62 -13.17
CA GLU A 29 4.80 3.35 -13.57
C GLU A 29 3.59 2.93 -12.72
N THR A 30 3.45 1.62 -12.48
CA THR A 30 2.40 1.07 -11.63
C THR A 30 2.60 1.49 -10.18
N THR A 31 3.84 1.47 -9.69
CA THR A 31 4.20 1.90 -8.33
C THR A 31 3.81 3.36 -8.10
N ILE A 32 4.19 4.26 -8.99
CA ILE A 32 3.89 5.69 -8.89
C ILE A 32 2.38 5.95 -9.01
N SER A 33 1.68 5.23 -9.89
CA SER A 33 0.24 5.37 -10.04
C SER A 33 -0.53 4.97 -8.78
N ILE A 34 -0.13 3.86 -8.15
CA ILE A 34 -0.71 3.41 -6.87
C ILE A 34 -0.40 4.42 -5.76
N LEU A 35 0.84 4.89 -5.65
CA LEU A 35 1.24 5.90 -4.67
C LEU A 35 0.38 7.16 -4.77
N ASN A 36 0.21 7.71 -5.99
CA ASN A 36 -0.62 8.88 -6.24
C ASN A 36 -2.08 8.67 -5.84
N ALA A 37 -2.64 7.48 -6.12
CA ALA A 37 -4.01 7.14 -5.74
C ALA A 37 -4.18 7.04 -4.22
N ILE A 38 -3.24 6.39 -3.53
CA ILE A 38 -3.24 6.26 -2.07
C ILE A 38 -3.14 7.65 -1.42
N GLU A 39 -2.20 8.49 -1.87
CA GLU A 39 -1.99 9.83 -1.33
C GLU A 39 -3.25 10.71 -1.49
N ARG A 40 -3.90 10.66 -2.65
CA ARG A 40 -5.18 11.35 -2.89
C ARG A 40 -6.33 10.82 -2.04
N SER A 41 -6.34 9.53 -1.71
CA SER A 41 -7.42 8.91 -0.92
C SER A 41 -7.34 9.24 0.58
N GLY A 42 -6.13 9.49 1.09
CA GLY A 42 -5.88 9.64 2.54
C GLY A 42 -6.12 8.36 3.35
N LEU A 43 -6.32 7.22 2.70
CA LEU A 43 -6.60 5.94 3.35
C LEU A 43 -5.33 5.09 3.49
N PRO A 44 -5.19 4.33 4.60
CA PRO A 44 -4.09 3.39 4.78
C PRO A 44 -4.20 2.22 3.79
N ASN A 45 -3.16 1.97 3.01
CA ASN A 45 -3.12 0.93 1.98
C ASN A 45 -1.73 0.30 1.86
N PHE A 46 -1.67 -0.92 1.32
CA PHE A 46 -0.42 -1.63 1.03
C PHE A 46 -0.09 -1.55 -0.46
N ILE A 47 1.21 -1.40 -0.75
CA ILE A 47 1.79 -1.68 -2.06
C ILE A 47 2.67 -2.92 -1.87
N GLN A 48 2.40 -3.98 -2.63
CA GLN A 48 3.02 -5.28 -2.47
C GLN A 48 3.67 -5.75 -3.77
N ILE A 49 4.71 -6.57 -3.64
CA ILE A 49 5.44 -7.16 -4.77
C ILE A 49 5.28 -8.67 -4.65
N ALA A 50 4.74 -9.30 -5.69
CA ALA A 50 4.69 -10.76 -5.76
C ALA A 50 6.12 -11.30 -5.94
N PRO A 51 6.48 -12.46 -5.34
CA PRO A 51 7.82 -13.03 -5.48
C PRO A 51 8.27 -13.23 -6.94
N THR A 52 7.32 -13.47 -7.86
CA THR A 52 7.56 -13.61 -9.30
C THR A 52 8.09 -12.33 -9.97
N ASN A 53 7.91 -11.17 -9.35
CA ASN A 53 8.27 -9.87 -9.92
C ASN A 53 9.64 -9.36 -9.46
N ALA A 54 10.26 -10.04 -8.49
CA ALA A 54 11.54 -9.66 -7.88
C ALA A 54 12.68 -10.63 -8.27
N GLN A 55 12.48 -11.41 -9.34
CA GLN A 55 13.51 -12.29 -9.91
C GLN A 55 14.52 -11.51 -10.74
#